data_AF-A0A5R9BTY9-F1
#
_entry.id   AF-A0A5R9BTY9-F1
#
_cell.length_a   1.000
_cell.length_b   1.000
_cell.length_c   1.000
_cell.angle_alpha   90.00
_cell.angle_beta   90.00
_cell.angle_gamma   90.00
#
_symmetry.space_group_name_H-M   'P 1'
#
loop_
_entity.id
_entity.type
_entity.pdbx_description
1 polymer ?
#
loop_
_entity_poly.entity_id
_entity_poly.type
_entity_poly.pdbx_seq_one_letter_code
_entity_poly.pdbx_strand_id
1 'polypeptide(L)'
;MDGTAEKIVKEFQILSREAPLPKQILKHESFKNIWHLLNTTEYIGYAPISRFAFQYEELDAFKQSLQEAGFLARNDEESFYNEVAEKNFLKILDHMELVSIQSQSIDSHQQRKIDLQNEKLESLKSSLKKANDELVSLQKNSENLANKLTADFVTILGIFTSITFATFGGLQLLGNVFGKIRSTDAVSVGSEVMLGAIFLFGTYMILVALLTGISKLIGKEYRTSFPTRFLIVFSFFTIFMFELIYSNIDYVEDIFIAHPLISMIVAIITRIVISVIAFIIDYRYRKSWSRQGSLKNG
;
A
#
# COMPACT_ATOMS: atom_id res chain seq x y z
N MET A 1 -7.90 -58.00 42.02
CA MET A 1 -7.06 -58.13 43.23
C MET A 1 -6.11 -56.96 43.23
N ASP A 2 -6.12 -56.15 44.29
CA ASP A 2 -5.28 -54.96 44.36
C ASP A 2 -3.83 -55.36 44.61
N GLY A 3 -2.91 -54.92 43.75
CA GLY A 3 -1.48 -55.24 43.88
C GLY A 3 -0.85 -54.54 45.10
N THR A 4 0.28 -55.04 45.59
CA THR A 4 1.00 -54.49 46.76
C THR A 4 1.22 -52.98 46.67
N ALA A 5 1.52 -52.47 45.48
CA ALA A 5 1.71 -51.03 45.23
C ALA A 5 0.44 -50.18 45.40
N GLU A 6 -0.74 -50.68 45.01
CA GLU A 6 -2.01 -49.97 45.19
C GLU A 6 -2.37 -49.87 46.69
N LYS A 7 -2.07 -50.92 47.46
CA LYS A 7 -2.24 -50.91 48.92
C LYS A 7 -1.29 -49.91 49.59
N ILE A 8 -0.03 -49.87 49.16
CA ILE A 8 0.95 -48.87 49.64
C ILE A 8 0.46 -47.45 49.35
N VAL A 9 -0.04 -47.19 48.14
CA VAL A 9 -0.58 -45.87 47.76
C VAL A 9 -1.77 -45.46 48.63
N LYS A 10 -2.68 -46.38 48.94
CA LYS A 10 -3.80 -46.08 49.85
C LYS A 10 -3.30 -45.64 51.22
N GLU A 11 -2.31 -46.33 51.77
CA GLU A 11 -1.71 -45.95 53.06
C GLU A 11 -0.95 -44.63 52.97
N PHE A 12 -0.26 -44.35 51.86
CA PHE A 12 0.35 -43.04 51.63
C PHE A 12 -0.66 -41.91 51.57
N GLN A 13 -1.82 -42.12 50.94
CA GLN A 13 -2.91 -41.12 50.90
C GLN A 13 -3.51 -40.84 52.27
N ILE A 14 -3.57 -41.85 53.14
CA ILE A 14 -4.01 -41.68 54.53
C ILE A 14 -2.95 -40.89 55.30
N LEU A 15 -1.69 -41.34 55.25
CA LEU A 15 -0.59 -40.67 55.95
C LEU A 15 -0.42 -39.21 55.53
N SER A 16 -0.49 -38.92 54.24
CA SER A 16 -0.29 -37.57 53.73
C SER A 16 -1.36 -36.58 54.20
N ARG A 17 -2.56 -37.08 54.57
CA ARG A 17 -3.66 -36.28 55.11
C ARG A 17 -3.66 -36.20 56.63
N GLU A 18 -3.37 -37.32 57.30
CA GLU A 18 -3.61 -37.47 58.74
C GLU A 18 -2.35 -37.28 59.60
N ALA A 19 -1.17 -37.46 59.02
CA ALA A 19 0.11 -37.39 59.73
C ALA A 19 1.19 -36.72 58.86
N PRO A 20 1.19 -35.39 58.71
CA PRO A 20 2.18 -34.69 57.88
C PRO A 20 3.57 -34.63 58.51
N LEU A 21 3.72 -34.77 59.84
CA LEU A 21 5.00 -34.65 60.53
C LEU A 21 5.70 -36.00 60.77
N PRO A 22 7.04 -36.08 60.69
CA PRO A 22 7.79 -37.34 60.83
C PRO A 22 7.46 -38.17 62.09
N LYS A 23 7.34 -37.50 63.24
CA LYS A 23 7.01 -38.16 64.52
C LYS A 23 5.56 -38.66 64.57
N GLN A 24 4.65 -38.03 63.81
CA GLN A 24 3.26 -38.48 63.69
C GLN A 24 3.20 -39.69 62.76
N ILE A 25 3.90 -39.64 61.61
CA ILE A 25 4.03 -40.74 60.65
C ILE A 25 4.52 -42.00 61.36
N LEU A 26 5.61 -41.91 62.13
CA LEU A 26 6.19 -43.06 62.82
C LEU A 26 5.19 -43.80 63.73
N LYS A 27 4.31 -43.03 64.40
CA LYS A 27 3.32 -43.57 65.33
C LYS A 27 2.02 -44.02 64.65
N HIS A 28 1.82 -43.63 63.39
CA HIS A 28 0.58 -43.89 62.66
C HIS A 28 0.49 -45.34 62.20
N GLU A 29 -0.71 -45.92 62.26
CA GLU A 29 -0.95 -47.33 61.89
C GLU A 29 -0.63 -47.58 60.41
N SER A 30 -1.03 -46.66 59.53
CA SER A 30 -0.70 -46.72 58.09
C SER A 30 0.80 -46.84 57.80
N PHE A 31 1.67 -46.22 58.59
CA PHE A 31 3.11 -46.35 58.38
C PHE A 31 3.62 -47.75 58.73
N LYS A 32 3.07 -48.38 59.77
CA LYS A 32 3.32 -49.78 60.11
C LYS A 32 2.81 -50.72 59.01
N ASN A 33 1.61 -50.45 58.49
CA ASN A 33 1.02 -51.21 57.39
C ASN A 33 1.88 -51.15 56.13
N ILE A 34 2.39 -49.96 55.79
CA ILE A 34 3.34 -49.79 54.67
C ILE A 34 4.58 -50.64 54.91
N TRP A 35 5.17 -50.59 56.10
CA TRP A 35 6.35 -51.38 56.41
C TRP A 35 6.13 -52.89 56.28
N HIS A 36 4.97 -53.38 56.73
CA HIS A 36 4.57 -54.78 56.54
C HIS A 36 4.40 -55.14 55.05
N LEU A 37 3.77 -54.26 54.25
CA LEU A 37 3.60 -54.45 52.81
C LEU A 37 4.95 -54.44 52.07
N LEU A 38 5.93 -53.70 52.58
CA LEU A 38 7.28 -53.59 52.01
C LEU A 38 8.19 -54.76 52.40
N ASN A 39 7.84 -55.55 53.41
CA ASN A 39 8.56 -56.77 53.77
C ASN A 39 8.23 -57.92 52.80
N THR A 40 8.57 -57.73 51.52
CA THR A 40 8.36 -58.70 50.46
C THR A 40 9.56 -58.76 49.52
N THR A 41 9.82 -59.95 48.99
CA THR A 41 10.79 -60.17 47.91
C THR A 41 10.13 -60.08 46.53
N GLU A 42 8.81 -59.95 46.48
CA GLU A 42 8.06 -59.81 45.22
C GLU A 42 8.28 -58.44 44.58
N TYR A 43 8.08 -58.39 43.27
CA TYR A 43 8.18 -57.15 42.51
C TYR A 43 7.07 -56.16 42.91
N ILE A 44 7.47 -54.96 43.32
CA ILE A 44 6.57 -53.83 43.57
C ILE A 44 6.51 -52.98 42.31
N GLY A 45 5.34 -52.97 41.66
CA GLY A 45 5.12 -52.11 40.49
C GLY A 45 5.07 -50.65 40.87
N TYR A 46 5.92 -49.82 40.27
CA TYR A 46 5.97 -48.40 40.62
C TYR A 46 4.84 -47.54 40.04
N ALA A 47 4.14 -48.00 38.99
CA ALA A 47 3.14 -47.17 38.30
C ALA A 47 2.05 -46.53 39.21
N PRO A 48 1.49 -47.22 40.23
CA PRO A 48 0.59 -46.60 41.19
C PRO A 48 1.28 -45.51 42.03
N ILE A 49 2.52 -45.76 42.46
CA ILE A 49 3.33 -44.82 43.24
C ILE A 49 3.68 -43.59 42.39
N SER A 50 4.07 -43.78 41.13
CA SER A 50 4.35 -42.67 40.21
C SER A 50 3.11 -41.83 39.97
N ARG A 51 1.92 -42.44 39.81
CA ARG A 51 0.65 -41.71 39.67
C ARG A 51 0.32 -40.88 40.91
N PHE A 52 0.47 -41.46 42.10
CA PHE A 52 0.31 -40.73 43.35
C PHE A 52 1.29 -39.56 43.44
N ALA A 53 2.58 -39.82 43.22
CA ALA A 53 3.63 -38.82 43.31
C ALA A 53 3.39 -37.66 42.32
N PHE A 54 3.03 -37.96 41.08
CA PHE A 54 2.77 -36.95 40.04
C PHE A 54 1.56 -36.06 40.35
N GLN A 55 0.56 -36.58 41.07
CA GLN A 55 -0.68 -35.84 41.38
C GLN A 55 -0.62 -35.09 42.71
N TYR A 56 0.36 -35.37 43.55
CA TYR A 56 0.41 -34.87 44.91
C TYR A 56 1.26 -33.59 44.96
N GLU A 57 0.61 -32.43 45.14
CA GLU A 57 1.27 -31.12 45.09
C GLU A 57 2.40 -30.96 46.13
N GLU A 58 2.22 -31.52 47.33
CA GLU A 58 3.18 -31.40 48.43
C GLU A 58 4.15 -32.60 48.51
N LEU A 59 4.47 -33.22 47.36
CA LEU A 59 5.29 -34.44 47.30
C LEU A 59 6.64 -34.30 47.99
N ASP A 60 7.33 -33.18 47.78
CA ASP A 60 8.68 -32.98 48.34
C ASP A 60 8.63 -32.94 49.87
N ALA A 61 7.66 -32.23 50.46
CA ALA A 61 7.47 -32.14 51.90
C ALA A 61 7.04 -33.48 52.51
N PHE A 62 6.15 -34.21 51.83
CA PHE A 62 5.72 -35.53 52.27
C PHE A 62 6.84 -36.57 52.16
N LYS A 63 7.61 -36.57 51.07
CA LYS A 63 8.79 -37.44 50.88
C LYS A 63 9.82 -37.19 51.99
N GLN A 64 10.12 -35.93 52.29
CA GLN A 64 11.03 -35.58 53.37
C GLN A 64 10.54 -36.12 54.73
N SER A 65 9.25 -35.95 55.01
CA SER A 65 8.64 -36.41 56.25
C SER A 65 8.65 -37.95 56.36
N LEU A 66 8.41 -38.65 55.25
CA LEU A 66 8.54 -40.10 55.16
C LEU A 66 9.99 -40.56 55.38
N GLN A 67 10.96 -39.89 54.76
CA GLN A 67 12.38 -40.20 54.89
C GLN A 67 12.86 -40.06 56.34
N GLU A 68 12.48 -38.97 57.00
CA GLU A 68 12.77 -38.74 58.42
C GLU A 68 12.08 -39.78 59.31
N ALA A 69 10.83 -40.14 59.04
CA ALA A 69 10.11 -41.19 59.78
C ALA A 69 10.79 -42.56 59.62
N GLY A 70 11.25 -42.91 58.42
CA GLY A 70 12.01 -44.14 58.16
C GLY A 70 13.35 -44.17 58.91
N PHE A 71 14.05 -43.04 58.97
CA PHE A 71 15.28 -42.92 59.77
C PHE A 71 15.02 -43.11 61.27
N LEU A 72 13.92 -42.54 61.79
CA LEU A 72 13.54 -42.73 63.20
C LEU A 72 13.17 -44.19 63.49
N ALA A 73 12.42 -44.84 62.58
CA ALA A 73 12.03 -46.25 62.73
C ALA A 73 13.24 -47.19 62.83
N ARG A 74 14.32 -46.90 62.10
CA ARG A 74 15.56 -47.69 62.14
C ARG A 74 16.29 -47.63 63.49
N ASN A 75 16.18 -46.51 64.21
CA ASN A 75 16.91 -46.28 65.45
C ASN A 75 16.08 -46.56 66.72
N ASP A 76 14.87 -47.10 66.56
CA ASP A 76 13.95 -47.40 67.65
C ASP A 76 14.04 -48.89 68.04
N GLU A 77 14.40 -49.15 69.31
CA GLU A 77 14.63 -50.51 69.86
C GLU A 77 13.35 -51.35 69.96
N GLU A 78 12.16 -50.73 69.93
CA GLU A 78 10.84 -51.41 69.92
C GLU A 78 10.23 -51.53 68.50
N SER A 79 11.00 -51.21 67.44
CA SER A 79 10.43 -51.05 66.10
C SER A 79 10.06 -52.35 65.38
N PHE A 80 9.06 -52.25 64.51
CA PHE A 80 8.66 -53.25 63.51
C PHE A 80 9.63 -53.32 62.31
N TYR A 81 10.87 -52.85 62.51
CA TYR A 81 11.84 -52.63 61.46
C TYR A 81 12.35 -53.95 60.85
N ASN A 82 12.64 -53.91 59.56
CA ASN A 82 13.14 -55.03 58.77
C ASN A 82 13.96 -54.48 57.59
N GLU A 83 15.15 -55.03 57.37
CA GLU A 83 16.09 -54.63 56.32
C GLU A 83 15.51 -54.75 54.89
N VAL A 84 14.70 -55.79 54.62
CA VAL A 84 14.01 -55.97 53.33
C VAL A 84 13.02 -54.83 53.10
N ALA A 85 12.25 -54.46 54.13
CA ALA A 85 11.30 -53.37 54.07
C ALA A 85 12.00 -52.02 53.90
N GLU A 86 13.11 -51.76 54.60
CA GLU A 86 13.91 -50.54 54.43
C GLU A 86 14.42 -50.40 52.99
N LYS A 87 14.98 -51.48 52.42
CA LYS A 87 15.47 -51.45 51.03
C LYS A 87 14.37 -51.12 50.03
N ASN A 88 13.18 -51.68 50.20
CA ASN A 88 12.04 -51.37 49.34
C ASN A 88 11.48 -49.96 49.60
N PHE A 89 11.49 -49.50 50.85
CA PHE A 89 11.11 -48.14 51.22
C PHE A 89 12.01 -47.08 50.56
N LEU A 90 13.33 -47.25 50.66
CA LEU A 90 14.30 -46.36 50.02
C LEU A 90 14.13 -46.30 48.51
N LYS A 91 13.90 -47.44 47.85
CA LYS A 91 13.60 -47.48 46.41
C LYS A 91 12.34 -46.69 46.05
N ILE A 92 11.32 -46.72 46.90
CA ILE A 92 10.09 -45.95 46.69
C ILE A 92 10.37 -44.46 46.84
N LEU A 93 11.13 -44.05 47.86
CA LEU A 93 11.54 -42.65 48.03
C LEU A 93 12.36 -42.13 46.84
N ASP A 94 13.34 -42.92 46.36
CA ASP A 94 14.11 -42.61 45.16
C ASP A 94 13.19 -42.47 43.93
N HIS A 95 12.16 -43.33 43.83
CA HIS A 95 11.23 -43.26 42.73
C HIS A 95 10.31 -42.04 42.80
N MET A 96 9.88 -41.63 44.01
CA MET A 96 9.13 -40.39 44.23
C MET A 96 10.00 -39.17 43.86
N GLU A 97 11.28 -39.19 44.20
CA GLU A 97 12.23 -38.14 43.81
C GLU A 97 12.40 -38.05 42.28
N LEU A 98 12.57 -39.19 41.61
CA LEU A 98 12.66 -39.24 40.16
C LEU A 98 11.39 -38.64 39.50
N VAL A 99 10.21 -38.94 40.03
CA VAL A 99 8.94 -38.39 39.54
C VAL A 99 8.86 -36.88 39.77
N SER A 100 9.30 -36.37 40.92
CA SER A 100 9.37 -34.93 41.20
C SER A 100 10.23 -34.20 40.16
N ILE A 101 11.44 -34.70 39.90
CA ILE A 101 12.36 -34.16 38.89
C ILE A 101 11.74 -34.20 37.49
N GLN A 102 11.07 -35.29 37.14
CA GLN A 102 10.40 -35.43 35.84
C GLN A 102 9.24 -34.44 35.68
N SER A 103 8.42 -34.24 36.71
CA SER A 103 7.32 -33.27 36.68
C SER A 103 7.85 -31.86 36.43
N GLN A 104 8.84 -31.44 37.22
CA GLN A 104 9.46 -30.11 37.07
C GLN A 104 10.07 -29.90 35.68
N SER A 105 10.72 -30.94 35.15
CA SER A 105 11.26 -30.90 33.78
C SER A 105 10.16 -30.73 32.74
N ILE A 106 9.06 -31.49 32.84
CA ILE A 106 7.91 -31.39 31.94
C ILE A 106 7.31 -29.98 32.00
N ASP A 107 7.08 -29.44 33.21
CA ASP A 107 6.50 -28.11 33.41
C ASP A 107 7.39 -27.02 32.82
N SER A 108 8.69 -27.08 33.07
CA SER A 108 9.65 -26.11 32.51
C SER A 108 9.71 -26.17 30.97
N HIS A 109 9.66 -27.36 30.39
CA HIS A 109 9.62 -27.55 28.94
C HIS A 109 8.30 -27.05 28.33
N GLN A 110 7.18 -27.26 29.01
CA GLN A 110 5.88 -26.74 28.59
C GLN A 110 5.82 -25.22 28.67
N GLN A 111 6.29 -24.64 29.77
CA GLN A 111 6.33 -23.18 29.93
C GLN A 111 7.17 -22.53 28.83
N ARG A 112 8.36 -23.08 28.55
CA ARG A 112 9.20 -22.58 27.45
C ARG A 112 8.51 -22.66 26.09
N LYS A 113 7.72 -23.70 25.82
CA LYS A 113 6.94 -23.81 24.58
C LYS A 113 5.84 -22.75 24.52
N ILE A 114 5.15 -22.51 25.63
CA ILE A 114 4.11 -21.49 25.75
C ILE A 114 4.70 -20.10 25.51
N ASP A 115 5.85 -19.80 26.12
CA ASP A 115 6.53 -18.51 25.96
C ASP A 115 6.92 -18.26 24.50
N LEU A 116 7.51 -19.27 23.84
CA LEU A 116 7.85 -19.20 22.41
C LEU A 116 6.62 -19.06 21.51
N GLN A 117 5.49 -19.69 21.87
CA GLN A 117 4.23 -19.53 21.15
C GLN A 117 3.66 -18.13 21.32
N ASN A 118 3.73 -17.56 22.52
CA ASN A 118 3.28 -16.20 22.81
C ASN A 118 4.13 -15.15 22.06
N GLU A 119 5.45 -15.32 22.03
CA GLU A 119 6.34 -14.44 21.25
C GLU A 119 6.00 -14.48 19.76
N LYS A 120 5.77 -15.68 19.21
CA LYS A 120 5.32 -15.84 17.83
C LYS A 120 3.97 -15.19 17.59
N LEU A 121 3.01 -15.34 18.50
CA LEU A 121 1.68 -14.76 18.39
C LEU A 121 1.73 -13.23 18.38
N GLU A 122 2.53 -12.62 19.25
CA GLU A 122 2.71 -11.16 19.28
C GLU A 122 3.40 -10.65 18.01
N SER A 123 4.41 -11.36 17.50
CA SER A 123 5.04 -11.00 16.22
C SER A 123 4.05 -11.09 15.05
N LEU A 124 3.21 -12.12 15.01
CA LEU A 124 2.18 -12.31 13.99
C LEU A 124 1.11 -11.22 14.06
N LYS A 125 0.64 -10.89 15.28
CA LYS A 125 -0.32 -9.80 15.53
C LYS A 125 0.23 -8.45 15.06
N SER A 126 1.50 -8.17 15.32
CA SER A 126 2.16 -6.94 14.85
C SER A 126 2.24 -6.88 13.32
N SER A 127 2.53 -8.02 12.67
CA SER A 127 2.62 -8.12 11.22
C SER A 127 1.25 -7.97 10.56
N LEU A 128 0.22 -8.57 11.14
CA LEU A 128 -1.16 -8.46 10.68
C LEU A 128 -1.66 -7.01 10.78
N LYS A 129 -1.34 -6.31 11.88
CA LYS A 129 -1.68 -4.89 12.03
C LYS A 129 -1.04 -4.04 10.93
N LYS A 130 0.25 -4.23 10.65
CA LYS A 130 0.95 -3.52 9.57
C LYS A 130 0.32 -3.79 8.20
N ALA A 131 0.05 -5.06 7.88
CA ALA A 131 -0.60 -5.43 6.63
C ALA A 131 -2.00 -4.80 6.49
N ASN A 132 -2.77 -4.73 7.59
CA ASN A 132 -4.07 -4.07 7.61
C ASN A 132 -3.95 -2.56 7.37
N ASP A 133 -3.01 -1.89 8.02
CA ASP A 133 -2.77 -0.45 7.83
C ASP A 133 -2.35 -0.15 6.38
N GLU A 134 -1.51 -1.00 5.78
CA GLU A 134 -1.13 -0.93 4.37
C GLU A 134 -2.34 -1.11 3.43
N LEU A 135 -3.20 -2.10 3.69
CA LEU A 135 -4.43 -2.32 2.91
C LEU A 135 -5.38 -1.12 2.96
N VAL A 136 -5.58 -0.53 4.14
CA VAL A 136 -6.41 0.68 4.29
C VAL A 136 -5.81 1.84 3.50
N SER A 137 -4.48 2.00 3.53
CA SER A 137 -3.81 3.04 2.76
C SER A 137 -3.93 2.84 1.25
N LEU A 138 -3.81 1.60 0.77
CA LEU A 138 -3.96 1.22 -0.63
C LEU A 138 -5.40 1.44 -1.11
N GLN A 139 -6.38 1.07 -0.30
CA GLN A 139 -7.79 1.31 -0.60
C GLN A 139 -8.07 2.81 -0.77
N LYS A 140 -7.62 3.64 0.18
CA LYS A 140 -7.79 5.10 0.09
C LYS A 140 -7.09 5.69 -1.13
N ASN A 141 -5.89 5.22 -1.46
CA ASN A 141 -5.17 5.67 -2.65
C ASN A 141 -5.88 5.25 -3.94
N SER A 142 -6.45 4.04 -3.99
CA SER A 142 -7.23 3.54 -5.11
C SER A 142 -8.52 4.35 -5.30
N GLU A 143 -9.26 4.64 -4.23
CA GLU A 143 -10.45 5.49 -4.27
C GLU A 143 -10.13 6.91 -4.74
N ASN A 144 -9.05 7.50 -4.24
CA ASN A 144 -8.59 8.82 -4.70
C ASN A 144 -8.19 8.82 -6.18
N LEU A 145 -7.51 7.78 -6.64
CA LEU A 145 -7.13 7.63 -8.04
C LEU A 145 -8.38 7.45 -8.93
N ALA A 146 -9.34 6.62 -8.51
CA ALA A 146 -10.59 6.42 -9.22
C ALA A 146 -11.37 7.74 -9.36
N ASN A 147 -11.53 8.49 -8.26
CA ASN A 147 -12.19 9.80 -8.26
C ASN A 147 -11.49 10.79 -9.19
N LYS A 148 -10.15 10.83 -9.14
CA LYS A 148 -9.35 11.67 -10.03
C LYS A 148 -9.54 11.28 -11.49
N LEU A 149 -9.47 10.00 -11.82
CA LEU A 149 -9.67 9.50 -13.18
C LEU A 149 -11.08 9.82 -13.69
N THR A 150 -12.12 9.66 -12.87
CA THR A 150 -13.48 10.04 -13.23
C THR A 150 -13.59 11.54 -13.52
N ALA A 151 -13.01 12.39 -12.67
CA ALA A 151 -12.98 13.83 -12.91
C ALA A 151 -12.22 14.19 -14.20
N ASP A 152 -11.08 13.54 -14.45
CA ASP A 152 -10.29 13.73 -15.67
C ASP A 152 -11.09 13.28 -16.91
N PHE A 153 -11.77 12.14 -16.86
CA PHE A 153 -12.61 11.65 -17.96
C PHE A 153 -13.80 12.57 -18.24
N VAL A 154 -14.51 13.04 -17.22
CA VAL A 154 -15.61 14.01 -17.38
C VAL A 154 -15.09 15.30 -18.01
N THR A 155 -13.91 15.76 -17.59
CA THR A 155 -13.28 16.96 -18.16
C THR A 155 -12.89 16.76 -19.63
N ILE A 156 -12.24 15.64 -19.97
CA ILE A 156 -11.89 15.30 -21.35
C ILE A 156 -13.13 15.20 -22.22
N LEU A 157 -14.20 14.57 -21.72
CA LEU A 157 -15.47 14.47 -22.43
C LEU A 157 -16.07 15.86 -22.68
N GLY A 158 -16.11 16.73 -21.67
CA GLY A 158 -16.59 18.10 -21.82
C GLY A 158 -15.78 18.93 -22.83
N ILE A 159 -14.46 18.74 -22.87
CA ILE A 159 -13.60 19.39 -23.87
C ILE A 159 -13.88 18.82 -25.26
N PHE A 160 -13.97 17.50 -25.43
CA PHE A 160 -14.28 16.87 -26.70
C PHE A 160 -15.63 17.36 -27.24
N THR A 161 -16.67 17.35 -26.40
CA THR A 161 -17.99 17.89 -26.75
C THR A 161 -17.92 19.36 -27.17
N SER A 162 -17.15 20.19 -26.45
CA SER A 162 -16.96 21.60 -26.82
C SER A 162 -16.28 21.77 -28.18
N ILE A 163 -15.24 20.97 -28.47
CA ILE A 163 -14.56 20.96 -29.78
C ILE A 163 -15.54 20.54 -30.87
N THR A 164 -16.30 19.47 -30.66
CA THR A 164 -17.27 18.96 -31.63
C THR A 164 -18.34 20.00 -31.93
N PHE A 165 -18.92 20.65 -30.90
CA PHE A 165 -19.91 21.71 -31.10
C PHE A 165 -19.33 22.95 -31.77
N ALA A 166 -18.14 23.40 -31.38
CA ALA A 166 -17.47 24.51 -32.05
C ALA A 166 -17.16 24.20 -33.51
N THR A 167 -16.74 22.97 -33.82
CA THR A 167 -16.38 22.55 -35.17
C THR A 167 -17.62 22.40 -36.05
N PHE A 168 -18.63 21.65 -35.61
CA PHE A 168 -19.85 21.46 -36.40
C PHE A 168 -20.70 22.73 -36.50
N GLY A 169 -20.85 23.47 -35.39
CA GLY A 169 -21.50 24.78 -35.42
C GLY A 169 -20.76 25.74 -36.33
N GLY A 170 -19.42 25.68 -36.32
CA GLY A 170 -18.58 26.48 -37.19
C GLY A 170 -18.68 26.16 -38.67
N LEU A 171 -18.65 24.87 -39.02
CA LEU A 171 -18.83 24.40 -40.39
C LEU A 171 -20.22 24.78 -40.93
N GLN A 172 -21.27 24.73 -40.10
CA GLN A 172 -22.60 25.14 -40.49
C GLN A 172 -22.69 26.65 -40.76
N LEU A 173 -22.05 27.47 -39.90
CA LEU A 173 -21.96 28.91 -40.12
C LEU A 173 -21.18 29.23 -41.41
N LEU A 174 -20.03 28.61 -41.63
CA LEU A 174 -19.28 28.75 -42.88
C LEU A 174 -20.10 28.34 -44.10
N GLY A 175 -20.85 27.24 -44.02
CA GLY A 175 -21.76 26.81 -45.07
C GLY A 175 -22.85 27.85 -45.38
N ASN A 176 -23.37 28.55 -44.36
CA ASN A 176 -24.35 29.63 -44.54
C ASN A 176 -23.75 30.90 -45.15
N VAL A 177 -22.51 31.24 -44.80
CA VAL A 177 -21.75 32.38 -45.34
C VAL A 177 -21.46 32.16 -46.82
N PHE A 178 -20.83 31.02 -47.16
CA PHE A 178 -20.52 30.70 -48.55
C PHE A 178 -21.77 30.39 -49.39
N GLY A 179 -22.84 29.87 -48.78
CA GLY A 179 -24.11 29.59 -49.47
C GLY A 179 -24.91 30.84 -49.86
N LYS A 180 -24.56 32.02 -49.33
CA LYS A 180 -25.21 33.30 -49.66
C LYS A 180 -24.55 34.07 -50.80
N ILE A 181 -23.38 33.63 -51.26
CA ILE A 181 -22.69 34.20 -52.44
C ILE A 181 -23.49 33.82 -53.69
N ARG A 182 -24.50 34.63 -54.03
CA ARG A 182 -25.38 34.42 -55.19
C ARG A 182 -24.92 35.18 -56.43
N SER A 183 -24.09 36.21 -56.27
CA SER A 183 -23.45 36.95 -57.37
C SER A 183 -21.93 36.97 -57.15
N THR A 184 -21.17 36.93 -58.25
CA THR A 184 -19.70 37.03 -58.28
C THR A 184 -19.19 38.46 -58.10
N ASP A 185 -20.02 39.36 -57.57
CA ASP A 185 -19.65 40.75 -57.37
C ASP A 185 -18.57 40.85 -56.29
N ALA A 186 -17.51 41.62 -56.55
CA ALA A 186 -16.34 41.74 -55.68
C ALA A 186 -16.71 42.13 -54.23
N VAL A 187 -17.76 42.94 -54.07
CA VAL A 187 -18.30 43.37 -52.77
C VAL A 187 -18.92 42.20 -52.00
N SER A 188 -19.72 41.35 -52.66
CA SER A 188 -20.38 40.22 -52.00
C SER A 188 -19.39 39.12 -51.64
N VAL A 189 -18.40 38.88 -52.49
CA VAL A 189 -17.35 37.88 -52.23
C VAL A 189 -16.42 38.39 -51.12
N GLY A 190 -15.95 39.64 -51.18
CA GLY A 190 -15.05 40.21 -50.18
C GLY A 190 -15.66 40.24 -48.77
N SER A 191 -16.93 40.62 -48.65
CA SER A 191 -17.62 40.70 -47.35
C SER A 191 -17.90 39.32 -46.72
N GLU A 192 -18.27 38.31 -47.50
CA GLU A 192 -18.51 36.96 -46.99
C GLU A 192 -17.19 36.25 -46.61
N VAL A 193 -16.13 36.43 -47.40
CA VAL A 193 -14.81 35.86 -47.05
C VAL A 193 -14.23 36.55 -45.79
N MET A 194 -14.43 37.87 -45.63
CA MET A 194 -14.06 38.61 -44.41
C MET A 194 -14.74 38.03 -43.15
N LEU A 195 -16.02 37.69 -43.27
CA LEU A 195 -16.76 37.04 -42.18
C LEU A 195 -16.18 35.63 -41.90
N GLY A 196 -15.79 34.89 -42.94
CA GLY A 196 -15.08 33.62 -42.84
C GLY A 196 -13.72 33.73 -42.13
N ALA A 197 -12.95 34.79 -42.38
CA ALA A 197 -11.67 35.03 -41.72
C ALA A 197 -11.85 35.29 -40.21
N ILE A 198 -12.83 36.12 -39.82
CA ILE A 198 -13.17 36.39 -38.41
C ILE A 198 -13.58 35.08 -37.72
N PHE A 199 -14.38 34.27 -38.41
CA PHE A 199 -14.84 32.99 -37.91
C PHE A 199 -13.68 31.99 -37.70
N LEU A 200 -12.77 31.88 -38.66
CA LEU A 200 -11.57 31.02 -38.57
C LEU A 200 -10.68 31.43 -37.38
N PHE A 201 -10.52 32.74 -37.18
CA PHE A 201 -9.77 33.27 -36.05
C PHE A 201 -10.44 32.96 -34.70
N GLY A 202 -11.76 33.13 -34.60
CA GLY A 202 -12.53 32.78 -33.40
C GLY A 202 -12.42 31.28 -33.06
N THR A 203 -12.55 30.42 -34.07
CA THR A 203 -12.40 28.97 -33.91
C THR A 203 -11.01 28.58 -33.45
N TYR A 204 -9.97 29.23 -34.00
CA TYR A 204 -8.59 29.04 -33.56
C TYR A 204 -8.39 29.44 -32.08
N MET A 205 -8.95 30.56 -31.64
CA MET A 205 -8.86 31.00 -30.24
C MET A 205 -9.53 30.02 -29.28
N ILE A 206 -10.70 29.49 -29.65
CA ILE A 206 -11.39 28.45 -28.88
C ILE A 206 -10.52 27.19 -28.80
N LEU A 207 -9.93 26.76 -29.92
CA LEU A 207 -9.06 25.58 -29.98
C LEU A 207 -7.82 25.74 -29.09
N VAL A 208 -7.18 26.91 -29.08
CA VAL A 208 -6.04 27.21 -28.18
C VAL A 208 -6.48 27.20 -26.72
N ALA A 209 -7.64 27.76 -26.38
CA ALA A 209 -8.17 27.73 -25.03
C ALA A 209 -8.44 26.30 -24.55
N LEU A 210 -9.02 25.46 -25.41
CA LEU A 210 -9.31 24.05 -25.10
C LEU A 210 -8.04 23.21 -24.98
N LEU A 211 -7.06 23.36 -25.88
CA LEU A 211 -5.75 22.70 -25.75
C LEU A 211 -5.00 23.12 -24.48
N THR A 212 -5.11 24.39 -24.09
CA THR A 212 -4.57 24.88 -22.83
C THR A 212 -5.28 24.24 -21.63
N GLY A 213 -6.61 24.08 -21.71
CA GLY A 213 -7.40 23.35 -20.71
C GLY A 213 -6.98 21.89 -20.56
N ILE A 214 -6.86 21.15 -21.68
CA ILE A 214 -6.36 19.76 -21.68
C ILE A 214 -4.97 19.69 -21.07
N SER A 215 -4.08 20.59 -21.46
CA SER A 215 -2.70 20.57 -20.99
C SER A 215 -2.61 20.77 -19.47
N LYS A 216 -3.45 21.66 -18.92
CA LYS A 216 -3.55 21.88 -17.47
C LYS A 216 -4.06 20.63 -16.74
N LEU A 217 -4.97 19.88 -17.33
CA LEU A 217 -5.48 18.60 -16.79
C LEU A 217 -4.40 17.50 -16.79
N ILE A 218 -3.60 17.42 -17.87
CA ILE A 218 -2.50 16.45 -18.01
C ILE A 218 -1.26 16.88 -17.19
N GLY A 219 -1.29 18.06 -16.55
CA GLY A 219 -0.16 18.61 -15.80
C GLY A 219 1.03 19.00 -16.69
N LYS A 220 0.80 19.23 -17.98
CA LYS A 220 1.80 19.70 -18.93
C LYS A 220 1.56 21.18 -19.24
N GLU A 221 2.62 21.93 -19.53
CA GLU A 221 2.46 23.30 -20.00
C GLU A 221 2.27 23.33 -21.52
N TYR A 222 1.09 23.79 -21.98
CA TYR A 222 0.87 24.08 -23.39
C TYR A 222 1.32 25.51 -23.66
N ARG A 223 2.48 25.65 -24.30
CA ARG A 223 3.02 26.95 -24.70
C ARG A 223 3.13 26.99 -26.21
N THR A 224 2.22 27.73 -26.85
CA THR A 224 2.42 28.15 -28.23
C THR A 224 3.56 29.16 -28.29
N SER A 225 4.53 28.95 -29.17
CA SER A 225 5.69 29.83 -29.31
C SER A 225 5.27 31.23 -29.75
N PHE A 226 5.96 32.27 -29.26
CA PHE A 226 5.70 33.66 -29.65
C PHE A 226 5.72 33.86 -31.18
N PRO A 227 6.69 33.29 -31.94
CA PRO A 227 6.67 33.35 -33.40
C PRO A 227 5.40 32.77 -34.03
N THR A 228 4.87 31.67 -33.50
CA THR A 228 3.64 31.04 -34.03
C THR A 228 2.42 31.93 -33.80
N ARG A 229 2.27 32.51 -32.60
CA ARG A 229 1.17 33.43 -32.29
C ARG A 229 1.22 34.66 -33.18
N PHE A 230 2.41 35.24 -33.34
CA PHE A 230 2.63 36.40 -34.18
C PHE A 230 2.30 36.09 -35.65
N LEU A 231 2.76 34.95 -36.17
CA LEU A 231 2.49 34.54 -37.56
C LEU A 231 0.98 34.39 -37.80
N ILE A 232 0.24 33.76 -36.88
CA ILE A 232 -1.20 33.54 -37.05
C ILE A 232 -2.00 34.85 -36.97
N VAL A 233 -1.68 35.73 -36.02
CA VAL A 233 -2.31 37.06 -35.94
C VAL A 233 -1.98 37.89 -37.17
N PHE A 234 -0.74 37.83 -37.64
CA PHE A 234 -0.31 38.52 -38.85
C PHE A 234 -1.01 37.98 -40.10
N SER A 235 -1.14 36.67 -40.27
CA SER A 235 -1.85 36.06 -41.40
C SER A 235 -3.33 36.45 -41.41
N PHE A 236 -3.97 36.44 -40.24
CA PHE A 236 -5.35 36.91 -40.12
C PHE A 236 -5.48 38.39 -40.53
N PHE A 237 -4.59 39.24 -40.03
CA PHE A 237 -4.58 40.67 -40.37
C PHE A 237 -4.38 40.90 -41.87
N THR A 238 -3.47 40.15 -42.51
CA THR A 238 -3.25 40.27 -43.95
C THR A 238 -4.46 39.84 -44.77
N ILE A 239 -5.12 38.75 -44.37
CA ILE A 239 -6.32 38.23 -45.05
C ILE A 239 -7.46 39.24 -44.91
N PHE A 240 -7.70 39.71 -43.68
CA PHE A 240 -8.73 40.72 -43.38
C PHE A 240 -8.51 42.02 -44.16
N MET A 241 -7.27 42.53 -44.20
CA MET A 241 -6.94 43.76 -44.94
C MET A 241 -7.07 43.58 -46.45
N PHE A 242 -6.62 42.43 -46.99
CA PHE A 242 -6.75 42.14 -48.41
C PHE A 242 -8.22 42.06 -48.84
N GLU A 243 -9.07 41.41 -48.04
CA GLU A 243 -10.51 41.28 -48.31
C GLU A 243 -11.26 42.60 -48.14
N LEU A 244 -10.85 43.43 -47.20
CA LEU A 244 -11.39 44.79 -47.04
C LEU A 244 -11.07 45.67 -48.26
N ILE A 245 -9.86 45.56 -48.82
CA ILE A 245 -9.48 46.25 -50.06
C ILE A 245 -10.27 45.68 -51.24
N TYR A 246 -10.38 44.35 -51.35
CA TYR A 246 -11.11 43.68 -52.44
C TYR A 246 -12.61 44.02 -52.44
N SER A 247 -13.23 44.10 -51.26
CA SER A 247 -14.64 44.50 -51.12
C SER A 247 -14.88 45.97 -51.50
N ASN A 248 -13.84 46.80 -51.58
CA ASN A 248 -13.91 48.22 -51.91
C ASN A 248 -13.10 48.56 -53.17
N ILE A 249 -12.94 47.58 -54.08
CA ILE A 249 -12.03 47.70 -55.22
C ILE A 249 -12.34 48.91 -56.10
N ASP A 250 -13.62 49.23 -56.32
CA ASP A 250 -14.05 50.38 -57.12
C ASP A 250 -13.57 51.72 -56.53
N TYR A 251 -13.68 51.89 -55.21
CA TYR A 251 -13.20 53.10 -54.51
C TYR A 251 -11.67 53.17 -54.48
N VAL A 252 -11.00 52.02 -54.38
CA VAL A 252 -9.53 51.95 -54.36
C VAL A 252 -8.99 52.30 -55.74
N GLU A 253 -9.58 51.79 -56.81
CA GLU A 253 -9.20 52.11 -58.18
C GLU A 253 -9.33 53.62 -58.47
N ASP A 254 -10.44 54.23 -58.06
CA ASP A 254 -10.66 55.68 -58.18
C ASP A 254 -9.61 56.52 -57.42
N ILE A 255 -9.25 56.13 -56.20
CA ILE A 255 -8.23 56.83 -55.39
C ILE A 255 -6.83 56.69 -56.01
N PHE A 256 -6.49 55.51 -56.54
CA PHE A 256 -5.19 55.25 -57.16
C PHE A 256 -5.03 55.96 -58.50
N ILE A 257 -6.11 56.13 -59.27
CA ILE A 257 -6.14 56.91 -60.51
C ILE A 257 -6.11 58.42 -60.19
N ALA A 258 -6.84 58.87 -59.17
CA ALA A 258 -6.88 60.29 -58.79
C ALA A 258 -5.57 60.81 -58.16
N HIS A 259 -4.81 59.94 -57.48
CA HIS A 259 -3.59 60.33 -56.77
C HIS A 259 -2.38 59.42 -57.09
N PRO A 260 -1.69 59.64 -58.24
CA PRO A 260 -0.58 58.80 -58.69
C PRO A 260 0.63 58.80 -57.73
N LEU A 261 0.82 59.88 -56.96
CA LEU A 261 1.87 59.94 -55.92
C LEU A 261 1.62 58.96 -54.77
N ILE A 262 0.36 58.78 -54.37
CA ILE A 262 -0.01 57.83 -53.31
C ILE A 262 0.22 56.40 -53.81
N SER A 263 -0.15 56.12 -55.06
CA SER A 263 0.14 54.83 -55.72
C SER A 263 1.63 54.50 -55.75
N MET A 264 2.46 55.48 -56.12
CA MET A 264 3.92 55.33 -56.14
C MET A 264 4.49 55.05 -54.74
N ILE A 265 4.01 55.76 -53.71
CA ILE A 265 4.45 55.56 -52.32
C ILE A 265 4.06 54.17 -51.82
N VAL A 266 2.83 53.71 -52.08
CA VAL A 266 2.35 52.38 -51.69
C VAL A 266 3.15 51.27 -52.40
N ALA A 267 3.47 51.44 -53.68
CA ALA A 267 4.30 50.48 -54.42
C ALA A 267 5.74 50.39 -53.85
N ILE A 268 6.33 51.52 -53.45
CA ILE A 268 7.64 51.57 -52.82
C ILE A 268 7.61 50.89 -51.44
N ILE A 269 6.62 51.20 -50.60
CA ILE A 269 6.46 50.58 -49.28
C ILE A 269 6.28 49.07 -49.41
N THR A 270 5.44 48.61 -50.34
CA THR A 270 5.21 47.18 -50.57
C THR A 270 6.50 46.46 -50.98
N ARG A 271 7.30 47.05 -51.88
CA ARG A 271 8.61 46.47 -52.26
C ARG A 271 9.60 46.41 -51.09
N ILE A 272 9.63 47.45 -50.25
CA ILE A 272 10.48 47.48 -49.05
C ILE A 272 10.05 46.38 -48.08
N VAL A 273 8.74 46.24 -47.82
CA VAL A 273 8.20 45.21 -46.92
C VAL A 273 8.53 43.81 -47.43
N ILE A 274 8.35 43.52 -48.72
CA ILE A 274 8.70 42.22 -49.31
C ILE A 274 10.20 41.95 -49.17
N SER A 275 11.04 42.95 -49.43
CA SER A 275 12.50 42.81 -49.31
C SER A 275 12.96 42.57 -47.87
N VAL A 276 12.34 43.24 -46.89
CA VAL A 276 12.60 43.05 -45.46
C VAL A 276 12.15 41.67 -44.99
N ILE A 277 10.97 41.20 -45.42
CA ILE A 277 10.49 39.85 -45.10
C ILE A 277 11.41 38.78 -45.69
N ALA A 278 11.83 38.93 -46.95
CA ALA A 278 12.78 38.02 -47.60
C ALA A 278 14.12 37.99 -46.85
N PHE A 279 14.62 39.14 -46.42
CA PHE A 279 15.85 39.25 -45.63
C PHE A 279 15.73 38.59 -44.25
N ILE A 280 14.61 38.77 -43.55
CA ILE A 280 14.36 38.13 -42.24
C ILE A 280 14.28 36.60 -42.40
N ILE A 281 13.68 36.10 -43.48
CA ILE A 281 13.61 34.67 -43.78
C ILE A 281 15.02 34.11 -44.08
N ASP A 282 15.81 34.77 -44.94
CA ASP A 282 17.18 34.36 -45.25
C ASP A 282 18.08 34.37 -44.00
N TYR A 283 17.94 35.40 -43.16
CA TYR A 283 18.67 35.51 -41.89
C TYR A 283 18.31 34.38 -40.92
N ARG A 284 17.02 34.04 -40.79
CA ARG A 284 16.59 32.89 -39.95
C ARG A 284 17.07 31.56 -40.53
N TYR A 285 17.07 31.39 -41.84
CA TYR A 285 17.54 30.17 -42.50
C TYR A 285 19.03 29.94 -42.25
N ARG A 286 19.88 30.97 -42.45
CA ARG A 286 21.33 30.89 -42.13
C ARG A 286 21.60 30.59 -40.65
N LYS A 287 20.85 31.23 -39.74
CA LYS A 287 20.98 30.99 -38.30
C LYS A 287 20.62 29.54 -37.91
N SER A 288 19.61 28.96 -38.54
CA SER A 288 19.25 27.54 -38.36
C SER A 288 20.33 26.58 -38.87
N TRP A 289 20.92 26.88 -40.03
CA TRP A 289 21.96 26.04 -40.66
C TRP A 289 23.27 26.03 -39.83
N SER A 290 23.67 27.19 -39.29
CA SER A 290 24.84 27.30 -38.41
C SER A 290 24.70 26.51 -37.09
N ARG A 291 23.48 26.36 -36.56
CA ARG A 291 23.21 25.55 -35.36
C ARG A 291 23.28 24.04 -35.62
N GLN A 292 22.91 23.58 -36.81
CA GLN A 292 23.05 22.16 -37.18
C GLN A 292 24.50 21.77 -37.50
N GLY A 293 25.31 22.70 -38.01
CA GLY A 293 26.76 22.47 -38.21
C GLY A 293 27.55 22.31 -36.91
N SER A 294 27.16 23.01 -35.84
CA SER A 294 27.81 22.93 -34.52
C SER A 294 27.53 21.61 -33.77
N LEU A 295 26.45 20.90 -34.08
CA LEU A 295 26.07 19.64 -33.43
C LEU A 295 26.73 18.40 -34.06
N LYS A 296 27.44 18.55 -35.20
CA LYS A 296 28.17 17.47 -35.87
C LYS A 296 29.65 17.38 -35.51
N ASN A 297 30.19 18.37 -34.80
CA ASN A 297 31.62 18.46 -34.45
C ASN A 297 31.86 18.46 -32.92
N GLY A 298 30.93 17.91 -32.13
CA GLY A 298 31.07 17.73 -30.68
C GLY A 298 30.92 16.26 -30.31
#